data_AF-A0A382VK54-F1
#
_entry.id   AF-A0A382VK54-F1
#
_cell.length_a   1.000
_cell.length_b   1.000
_cell.length_c   1.000
_cell.angle_alpha   90.00
_cell.angle_beta   90.00
_cell.angle_gamma   90.00
#
_symmetry.space_group_name_H-M   'P 1'
#
loop_
_entity.id
_entity.type
_entity.pdbx_description
1 polymer ?
#
loop_
_entity_poly.entity_id
_entity_poly.type
_entity_poly.pdbx_seq_one_letter_code
_entity_poly.pdbx_strand_id
1 'polypeptide(L)'
;MDLFLSALMIFVLRLIDQSLTTIRGLVVSKKPFLGAFIGLAESAIWIIVVSKVINDIDEPVLIFGYALGFAAGTLLGSYIERIIGIGSTVVRVFSSANSPSVAKALRDKNFMVTVINGEGRDGAVTICWCIVPRRKVRKVLSIIKSVNPEAY
;
A
#
# COMPACT_ATOMS: atom_id res chain seq x y z
N MET A 1 -26.79 -26.41 -8.20
CA MET A 1 -26.62 -25.02 -7.76
C MET A 1 -26.95 -24.16 -8.95
N ASP A 2 -27.78 -23.13 -8.80
CA ASP A 2 -28.06 -22.21 -9.90
C ASP A 2 -26.75 -21.68 -10.48
N LEU A 3 -26.66 -21.63 -11.82
CA LEU A 3 -25.48 -21.16 -12.56
C LEU A 3 -24.94 -19.84 -12.00
N PHE A 4 -25.85 -18.93 -11.66
CA PHE A 4 -25.54 -17.64 -11.07
C PHE A 4 -24.89 -17.74 -9.68
N LEU A 5 -25.32 -18.68 -8.84
CA LEU A 5 -24.73 -18.91 -7.52
C LEU A 5 -23.30 -19.47 -7.64
N SER A 6 -23.07 -20.36 -8.60
CA SER A 6 -21.72 -20.85 -8.92
C SER A 6 -20.81 -19.71 -9.41
N ALA A 7 -21.31 -18.86 -10.30
CA ALA A 7 -20.57 -17.70 -10.79
C ALA A 7 -20.23 -16.70 -9.67
N LEU A 8 -21.19 -16.41 -8.78
CA LEU A 8 -20.98 -15.54 -7.64
C LEU A 8 -19.95 -16.12 -6.65
N MET A 9 -20.01 -17.43 -6.40
CA MET A 9 -19.03 -18.11 -5.55
C MET A 9 -17.61 -18.01 -6.15
N ILE A 10 -17.47 -18.27 -7.45
CA ILE A 10 -16.19 -18.12 -8.17
C ILE A 10 -15.68 -16.68 -8.08
N PHE A 11 -16.57 -15.70 -8.29
CA PHE A 11 -16.23 -14.28 -8.17
C PHE A 11 -15.68 -13.94 -6.79
N VAL A 12 -16.37 -14.34 -5.71
CA VAL A 12 -15.95 -14.05 -4.34
C VAL A 12 -14.62 -14.73 -4.00
N LEU A 13 -14.46 -16.01 -4.37
CA LEU A 13 -13.21 -16.74 -4.15
C LEU A 13 -12.04 -16.09 -4.90
N ARG A 14 -12.23 -15.69 -6.17
CA ARG A 14 -11.19 -14.98 -6.92
C ARG A 14 -10.88 -13.59 -6.39
N LEU A 15 -11.89 -12.86 -5.91
CA LEU A 15 -11.69 -11.57 -5.27
C LEU A 15 -10.82 -11.71 -4.02
N ILE A 16 -11.08 -12.72 -3.18
CA ILE A 16 -10.31 -12.98 -1.97
C ILE A 16 -8.88 -13.42 -2.33
N ASP A 17 -8.75 -14.41 -3.20
CA ASP A 17 -7.45 -14.95 -3.67
C ASP A 17 -6.53 -13.84 -4.20
N GLN A 18 -7.04 -13.00 -5.11
CA GLN A 18 -6.25 -11.93 -5.70
C GLN A 18 -5.91 -10.81 -4.70
N SER A 19 -6.81 -10.55 -3.73
CA SER A 19 -6.53 -9.60 -2.64
C SER A 19 -5.42 -10.13 -1.71
N LEU A 20 -5.45 -11.43 -1.39
CA LEU A 20 -4.42 -12.10 -0.61
C LEU A 20 -3.06 -12.07 -1.32
N THR A 21 -3.05 -12.16 -2.66
CA THR A 21 -1.78 -12.17 -3.42
C THR A 21 -1.04 -10.85 -3.27
N THR A 22 -1.81 -9.76 -3.26
CA THR A 22 -1.25 -8.42 -3.00
C THR A 22 -0.67 -8.35 -1.58
N ILE A 23 -1.39 -8.84 -0.57
CA ILE A 23 -0.92 -8.85 0.82
C ILE A 23 0.33 -9.72 0.98
N ARG A 24 0.35 -10.90 0.36
CA ARG A 24 1.50 -11.82 0.39
C ARG A 24 2.74 -11.15 -0.18
N GLY A 25 2.61 -10.46 -1.32
CA GLY A 25 3.71 -9.69 -1.91
C GLY A 25 4.30 -8.66 -0.95
N LEU A 26 3.47 -7.98 -0.16
CA LEU A 26 3.92 -6.99 0.83
C LEU A 26 4.58 -7.61 2.07
N VAL A 27 4.12 -8.79 2.47
CA VAL A 27 4.53 -9.45 3.72
C VAL A 27 5.74 -10.36 3.53
N VAL A 28 5.86 -11.05 2.39
CA VAL A 28 6.88 -12.08 2.15
C VAL A 28 8.30 -11.56 2.32
N SER A 29 8.57 -10.31 1.90
CA SER A 29 9.89 -9.68 2.05
C SER A 29 10.32 -9.44 3.50
N LYS A 30 9.37 -9.37 4.44
CA LYS A 30 9.64 -9.13 5.88
C LYS A 30 9.39 -10.35 6.76
N LYS A 31 8.40 -11.16 6.41
CA LYS A 31 7.94 -12.34 7.17
C LYS A 31 7.69 -13.49 6.18
N PRO A 32 8.74 -14.19 5.75
CA PRO A 32 8.64 -15.21 4.69
C PRO A 32 7.72 -16.37 5.09
N PHE A 33 7.75 -16.81 6.36
CA PHE A 33 6.87 -17.86 6.87
C PHE A 33 5.37 -17.50 6.77
N LEU A 34 5.03 -16.25 7.09
CA LEU A 34 3.65 -15.76 6.96
C LEU A 34 3.24 -15.69 5.48
N GLY A 35 4.15 -15.25 4.62
CA GLY A 35 3.95 -15.26 3.17
C GLY A 35 3.73 -16.66 2.59
N ALA A 36 4.48 -17.65 3.07
CA ALA A 36 4.31 -19.05 2.66
C ALA A 36 2.95 -19.63 3.09
N PHE A 37 2.50 -19.33 4.32
CA PHE A 37 1.18 -19.78 4.80
C PHE A 37 0.04 -19.16 4.00
N ILE A 38 0.13 -17.88 3.64
CA ILE A 38 -0.84 -17.23 2.75
C ILE A 38 -0.83 -17.93 1.39
N GLY A 39 0.35 -18.18 0.80
CA GLY A 39 0.49 -18.86 -0.49
C GLY A 39 -0.08 -20.29 -0.50
N LEU A 40 0.01 -21.00 0.63
CA LEU A 40 -0.63 -22.31 0.79
C LEU A 40 -2.16 -22.22 0.74
N ALA A 41 -2.74 -21.24 1.43
CA ALA A 41 -4.19 -21.00 1.38
C ALA A 41 -4.67 -20.58 -0.02
N GLU A 42 -3.93 -19.69 -0.69
CA GLU A 42 -4.19 -19.28 -2.08
C GLU A 42 -4.16 -20.47 -3.04
N SER A 43 -3.17 -21.35 -2.90
CA SER A 43 -3.05 -22.53 -3.75
C SER A 43 -4.28 -23.45 -3.65
N ALA A 44 -4.84 -23.60 -2.43
CA ALA A 44 -6.07 -24.36 -2.23
C ALA A 44 -7.29 -23.68 -2.88
N ILE A 45 -7.42 -22.34 -2.74
CA ILE A 45 -8.51 -21.58 -3.37
C ILE A 45 -8.42 -21.68 -4.90
N TRP A 46 -7.22 -21.53 -5.45
CA TRP A 46 -6.97 -21.60 -6.89
C TRP A 46 -7.44 -22.93 -7.48
N ILE A 47 -7.07 -24.05 -6.85
CA ILE A 47 -7.48 -25.39 -7.31
C ILE A 47 -9.00 -25.51 -7.29
N ILE A 48 -9.66 -25.13 -6.20
CA ILE A 48 -11.14 -25.21 -6.07
C ILE A 48 -11.83 -24.41 -7.17
N VAL A 49 -11.38 -23.18 -7.42
CA VAL A 49 -11.96 -22.30 -8.44
C VAL A 49 -11.74 -22.86 -9.84
N VAL A 50 -10.50 -23.23 -10.16
CA VAL A 50 -10.13 -23.70 -11.51
C VAL A 50 -10.84 -25.01 -11.83
N SER A 51 -10.89 -25.96 -10.90
CA SER A 51 -11.65 -27.20 -11.10
C SER A 51 -13.12 -26.92 -11.40
N LYS A 52 -13.73 -25.94 -10.72
CA LYS A 52 -15.13 -25.58 -10.96
C LYS A 52 -15.36 -24.92 -12.31
N VAL A 53 -14.46 -24.05 -12.76
CA VAL A 53 -14.55 -23.43 -14.09
C VAL A 53 -14.32 -24.44 -15.20
N ILE A 54 -13.38 -25.38 -15.04
CA ILE A 54 -13.07 -26.39 -16.06
C ILE A 54 -14.20 -27.40 -16.20
N ASN A 55 -14.83 -27.84 -15.10
CA ASN A 55 -15.92 -28.81 -15.15
C ASN A 55 -17.15 -28.29 -15.90
N ASP A 56 -17.36 -26.96 -15.89
CA ASP A 56 -18.53 -26.29 -16.47
C ASP A 56 -18.06 -25.22 -17.50
N ILE A 57 -17.02 -25.52 -18.28
CA ILE A 57 -16.36 -24.52 -19.15
C ILE A 57 -17.24 -23.98 -20.28
N ASP A 58 -18.25 -24.75 -20.68
CA ASP A 58 -19.20 -24.37 -21.73
C ASP A 58 -20.14 -23.23 -21.30
N GLU A 59 -20.14 -22.87 -20.01
CA GLU A 59 -20.96 -21.81 -19.44
C GLU A 59 -20.19 -20.48 -19.34
N PRO A 60 -20.43 -19.50 -20.24
CA PRO A 60 -19.66 -18.26 -20.29
C PRO A 60 -19.79 -17.44 -19.01
N VAL A 61 -20.91 -17.58 -18.29
CA VAL A 61 -21.20 -16.86 -17.04
C VAL A 61 -20.17 -17.18 -15.96
N LEU A 62 -19.65 -18.42 -15.91
CA LEU A 62 -18.63 -18.81 -14.94
C LEU A 62 -17.26 -18.18 -15.26
N ILE A 63 -16.92 -18.08 -16.55
CA ILE A 63 -15.72 -17.39 -17.03
C ILE A 63 -15.81 -15.90 -16.70
N PHE A 64 -16.98 -15.27 -16.90
CA PHE A 64 -17.22 -13.89 -16.50
C PHE A 64 -17.06 -13.69 -14.99
N GLY A 65 -17.63 -14.58 -14.16
CA GLY A 65 -17.48 -14.53 -12.70
C GLY A 65 -16.00 -14.60 -12.28
N TYR A 66 -15.23 -15.48 -12.91
CA TYR A 66 -13.79 -15.60 -12.69
C TYR A 66 -13.03 -14.32 -13.07
N ALA A 67 -13.26 -13.79 -14.27
CA ALA A 67 -12.55 -12.63 -14.79
C ALA A 67 -12.89 -11.36 -13.98
N LEU A 68 -14.17 -11.17 -13.64
CA LEU A 68 -14.62 -10.06 -12.80
C LEU A 68 -14.06 -10.18 -11.37
N GLY A 69 -14.03 -11.37 -10.80
CA GLY A 69 -13.46 -11.61 -9.47
C GLY A 69 -11.98 -11.25 -9.42
N PHE A 70 -11.23 -11.63 -10.46
CA PHE A 70 -9.82 -11.27 -10.61
C PHE A 70 -9.61 -9.75 -10.71
N ALA A 71 -10.38 -9.08 -11.56
CA ALA A 71 -10.29 -7.62 -11.73
C ALA A 71 -10.65 -6.87 -10.42
N ALA A 72 -11.76 -7.25 -9.79
CA ALA A 72 -12.22 -6.66 -8.53
C ALA A 72 -11.23 -6.91 -7.38
N GLY A 73 -10.71 -8.15 -7.27
CA GLY A 73 -9.71 -8.49 -6.28
C GLY A 73 -8.39 -7.74 -6.45
N THR A 74 -7.99 -7.43 -7.69
CA THR A 74 -6.81 -6.59 -7.96
C THR A 74 -7.01 -5.16 -7.48
N LEU A 75 -8.19 -4.57 -7.73
CA LEU A 75 -8.54 -3.23 -7.24
C LEU A 75 -8.61 -3.21 -5.70
N LEU A 76 -9.23 -4.22 -5.10
CA LEU A 76 -9.33 -4.35 -3.64
C LEU A 76 -7.95 -4.55 -3.00
N GLY A 77 -7.11 -5.40 -3.58
CA GLY A 77 -5.71 -5.58 -3.17
C GLY A 77 -4.93 -4.27 -3.19
N SER A 78 -5.07 -3.47 -4.24
CA SER A 78 -4.44 -2.14 -4.32
C SER A 78 -4.95 -1.18 -3.23
N TYR A 79 -6.24 -1.23 -2.90
CA TYR A 79 -6.79 -0.44 -1.80
C TYR A 79 -6.25 -0.89 -0.43
N ILE A 80 -6.15 -2.19 -0.20
CA ILE A 80 -5.56 -2.78 1.01
C ILE A 80 -4.08 -2.38 1.14
N GLU A 81 -3.32 -2.46 0.06
CA GLU A 81 -1.92 -2.01 0.03
C GLU A 81 -1.78 -0.55 0.49
N ARG A 82 -2.64 0.34 -0.03
CA ARG A 82 -2.65 1.76 0.35
C ARG A 82 -2.93 1.97 1.83
N ILE A 83 -3.86 1.20 2.41
CA ILE A 83 -4.18 1.26 3.85
C ILE A 83 -3.00 0.75 4.68
N ILE A 84 -2.44 -0.39 4.31
CA ILE A 84 -1.33 -1.03 5.02
C ILE A 84 -0.09 -0.11 4.98
N GLY A 85 0.14 0.59 3.87
CA GLY A 85 1.16 1.62 3.75
C GLY A 85 2.56 1.12 4.11
N ILE A 86 2.85 -0.13 3.76
CA ILE A 86 4.17 -0.76 3.97
C ILE A 86 5.20 -0.05 3.09
N GLY A 87 6.30 0.35 3.71
CA GLY A 87 7.40 1.06 3.05
C GLY A 87 7.71 2.39 3.71
N SER A 88 8.84 2.96 3.31
CA SER A 88 9.30 4.27 3.76
C SER A 88 9.36 5.21 2.56
N THR A 89 8.92 6.45 2.75
CA THR A 89 9.05 7.55 1.80
C THR A 89 10.00 8.59 2.39
N VAL A 90 10.82 9.17 1.52
CA VAL A 90 11.66 10.31 1.88
C VAL A 90 10.81 11.58 1.77
N VAL A 91 10.69 12.31 2.88
CA VAL A 91 10.11 13.66 2.92
C VAL A 91 11.28 14.64 3.03
N ARG A 92 11.40 15.52 2.04
CA ARG A 92 12.35 16.63 2.02
C ARG A 92 11.57 17.91 2.22
N VAL A 93 11.99 18.72 3.17
CA VAL A 93 11.34 20.00 3.48
C VAL A 93 12.37 21.09 3.30
N PHE A 94 12.05 22.08 2.48
CA PHE A 94 12.87 23.25 2.23
C PHE A 94 12.31 24.43 3.02
N SER A 95 13.20 25.15 3.69
CA SER A 95 12.85 26.35 4.46
C SER A 95 14.00 27.34 4.43
N SER A 96 13.72 28.64 4.54
CA SER A 96 14.78 29.64 4.72
C SER A 96 15.53 29.39 6.03
N ALA A 97 16.84 29.68 6.06
CA ALA A 97 17.65 29.54 7.27
C ALA A 97 17.14 30.39 8.46
N ASN A 98 16.38 31.45 8.17
CA ASN A 98 15.77 32.32 9.18
C ASN A 98 14.41 31.82 9.70
N SER A 99 13.85 30.77 9.10
CA SER A 99 12.54 30.24 9.48
C SER A 99 12.62 29.29 10.69
N PRO A 100 11.51 29.09 11.42
CA PRO A 100 11.45 28.12 12.52
C PRO A 100 11.89 26.73 12.08
N SER A 101 12.81 26.12 12.83
CA SER A 101 13.32 24.79 12.50
C SER A 101 12.26 23.71 12.70
N VAL A 102 11.84 23.10 11.60
CA VAL A 102 10.88 21.98 11.60
C VAL A 102 11.52 20.70 12.18
N ALA A 103 12.86 20.62 12.20
CA ALA A 103 13.59 19.44 12.65
C ALA A 103 13.32 19.10 14.13
N LYS A 104 13.19 20.12 15.00
CA LYS A 104 12.92 19.91 16.43
C LYS A 104 11.54 19.28 16.65
N ALA A 105 10.50 19.87 16.08
CA ALA A 105 9.13 19.38 16.20
C ALA A 105 8.95 17.95 15.67
N LEU A 106 9.67 17.59 14.60
CA LEU A 106 9.67 16.24 14.06
C LEU A 106 10.41 15.24 14.98
N ARG A 107 11.55 15.62 15.56
CA ARG A 107 12.30 14.79 16.52
C ARG A 107 11.50 14.53 17.80
N ASP A 108 10.79 15.54 18.31
CA ASP A 108 9.90 15.42 19.48
C ASP A 108 8.75 14.42 19.25
N LYS A 109 8.43 14.10 17.98
CA LYS A 109 7.45 13.09 17.58
C LYS A 109 8.09 11.76 17.15
N ASN A 110 9.35 11.52 17.52
CA ASN A 110 10.14 10.32 17.20
C ASN A 110 10.36 10.11 15.68
N PHE A 111 10.44 11.17 14.90
CA PHE A 111 10.89 11.08 13.51
C PHE A 111 12.39 11.36 13.41
N MET A 112 13.08 10.53 12.65
CA MET A 112 14.50 10.73 12.34
C MET A 112 14.63 11.79 11.25
N VAL A 113 15.33 12.89 11.58
CA VAL A 113 15.54 14.02 10.67
C VAL A 113 17.01 14.41 10.63
N THR A 114 17.57 14.39 9.43
CA THR A 114 18.88 14.96 9.12
C THR A 114 18.68 16.38 8.60
N VAL A 115 19.47 17.31 9.10
CA VAL A 115 19.43 18.72 8.66
C VAL A 115 20.62 18.97 7.76
N ILE A 116 20.36 19.50 6.57
CA ILE A 116 21.38 19.84 5.58
C ILE A 116 21.26 21.34 5.32
N ASN A 117 22.36 22.07 5.46
CA ASN A 117 22.42 23.49 5.10
C ASN A 117 22.80 23.61 3.63
N GLY A 118 22.14 24.50 2.90
CA GLY A 118 22.41 24.75 1.49
C GLY A 118 22.13 26.21 1.12
N GLU A 119 22.25 26.51 -0.16
CA GLU A 119 22.01 27.84 -0.73
C GLU A 119 20.98 27.73 -1.85
N GLY A 120 19.97 28.57 -1.80
CA GLY A 120 18.95 28.73 -2.84
C GLY A 120 19.11 30.08 -3.54
N ARG A 121 18.26 30.34 -4.54
CA ARG A 121 18.25 31.61 -5.29
C ARG A 121 18.20 32.84 -4.39
N ASP A 122 17.40 32.76 -3.33
CA ASP A 122 17.10 33.89 -2.45
C ASP A 122 17.95 33.86 -1.15
N GLY A 123 19.01 33.03 -1.11
CA GLY A 123 19.98 32.95 -0.01
C GLY A 123 20.01 31.60 0.71
N ALA A 124 20.50 31.60 1.95
CA ALA A 124 20.70 30.38 2.73
C ALA A 124 19.38 29.63 3.02
N VAL A 125 19.38 28.32 2.77
CA VAL A 125 18.24 27.43 2.99
C VAL A 125 18.64 26.24 3.88
N THR A 126 17.67 25.74 4.62
CA THR A 126 17.79 24.54 5.44
C THR A 126 16.87 23.46 4.88
N ILE A 127 17.44 22.30 4.60
CA ILE A 127 16.75 21.12 4.08
C ILE A 127 16.62 20.11 5.22
N CYS A 128 15.39 19.82 5.64
CA CYS A 128 15.11 18.72 6.56
C CYS A 128 14.83 17.45 5.77
N TRP A 129 15.71 16.46 5.92
CA TRP A 129 15.61 15.16 5.27
C TRP A 129 15.08 14.11 6.25
N CYS A 130 13.89 13.57 5.98
CA CYS A 130 13.22 12.64 6.88
C CYS A 130 12.82 11.36 6.15
N ILE A 131 13.13 10.20 6.73
CA ILE A 131 12.65 8.89 6.25
C ILE A 131 11.41 8.53 7.07
N VAL A 132 10.25 8.53 6.43
CA VAL A 132 8.96 8.39 7.09
C VAL A 132 8.23 7.16 6.57
N PRO A 133 7.67 6.29 7.43
CA PRO A 133 6.76 5.24 6.98
C PRO A 133 5.60 5.85 6.18
N ARG A 134 5.24 5.28 5.02
CA ARG A 134 4.20 5.86 4.13
C ARG A 134 2.91 6.22 4.86
N ARG A 135 2.45 5.34 5.76
CA ARG A 135 1.28 5.56 6.64
C ARG A 135 1.35 6.81 7.56
N LYS A 136 2.54 7.33 7.84
CA LYS A 136 2.77 8.51 8.72
C LYS A 136 3.03 9.81 7.95
N VAL A 137 3.09 9.78 6.61
CA VAL A 137 3.42 10.97 5.79
C VAL A 137 2.44 12.12 6.04
N ARG A 138 1.13 11.86 6.09
CA ARG A 138 0.13 12.91 6.37
C ARG A 138 0.37 13.60 7.71
N LYS A 139 0.76 12.83 8.75
CA LYS A 139 1.08 13.36 10.08
C LYS A 139 2.35 14.21 10.06
N VAL A 140 3.36 13.82 9.30
CA VAL A 140 4.59 14.61 9.14
C VAL A 140 4.29 15.93 8.42
N LEU A 141 3.52 15.89 7.33
CA LEU A 141 3.12 17.09 6.58
C LEU A 141 2.28 18.06 7.43
N SER A 142 1.38 17.55 8.28
CA SER A 142 0.62 18.41 9.19
C SER A 142 1.50 19.09 10.24
N ILE A 143 2.50 18.37 10.78
CA ILE A 143 3.48 18.95 11.72
C ILE A 143 4.28 20.05 11.02
N ILE A 144 4.80 19.77 9.82
CA ILE A 144 5.58 20.75 9.03
C ILE A 144 4.77 22.03 8.81
N LYS A 145 3.55 21.92 8.29
CA LYS A 145 2.68 23.08 8.04
C LYS A 145 2.31 23.85 9.30
N SER A 146 2.21 23.19 10.45
CA SER A 146 1.91 23.87 11.72
C SER A 146 3.08 24.69 12.26
N VAL A 147 4.32 24.29 11.93
CA VAL A 147 5.55 24.95 12.42
C VAL A 147 6.01 26.02 11.44
N ASN A 148 5.98 25.72 10.15
CA ASN A 148 6.38 26.64 9.09
C ASN A 148 5.44 26.48 7.88
N PRO A 149 4.42 27.36 7.74
CA PRO A 149 3.49 27.32 6.61
C PRO A 149 4.14 27.60 5.25
N GLU A 150 5.25 28.34 5.23
CA GLU A 150 6.01 28.73 4.04
C GLU A 150 7.00 27.63 3.58
N ALA A 151 7.11 26.53 4.33
CA ALA A 151 7.96 25.40 3.95
C ALA A 151 7.30 24.56 2.84
N TYR A 152 8.10 24.12 1.86
CA TYR A 152 7.66 23.31 0.71
C TYR A 152 8.49 22.04 0.51
#